data_AF-A0A1N7FS19-F1
#
_entry.id   AF-A0A1N7FS19-F1
#
_cell.length_a   1.000
_cell.length_b   1.000
_cell.length_c   1.000
_cell.angle_alpha   90.00
_cell.angle_beta   90.00
_cell.angle_gamma   90.00
#
_symmetry.space_group_name_H-M   'P 1'
#
loop_
_entity.id
_entity.type
_entity.pdbx_description
1 polymer ?
#
loop_
_entity_poly.entity_id
_entity_poly.type
_entity_poly.pdbx_seq_one_letter_code
_entity_poly.pdbx_strand_id
1 'polypeptide(L)' 'MGIVEQELAAFELSEIDTCRIEYNTVGVIHIHLDSCRIELSPDEFDHFATVIREANETLHEIK' A
#
# COMPACT_ATOMS: atom_id res chain seq x y z
N MET A 1 -13.25 -8.28 9.28
CA MET A 1 -13.05 -6.84 9.11
C MET A 1 -12.62 -6.25 10.45
N GLY A 2 -11.32 -6.01 10.62
CA GLY A 2 -10.79 -5.31 11.79
C GLY A 2 -11.11 -3.82 11.73
N ILE A 3 -11.21 -3.18 12.89
CA ILE A 3 -11.34 -1.72 13.00
C ILE A 3 -9.97 -1.13 12.61
N VAL A 4 -9.97 -0.08 11.77
CA VAL A 4 -8.76 0.70 11.45
C VAL A 4 -8.20 1.27 12.75
N GLU A 5 -6.94 0.96 13.04
CA GLU A 5 -6.26 1.43 14.25
C GLU A 5 -5.49 2.72 13.95
N GLN A 6 -4.85 2.78 12.78
CA GLN A 6 -4.01 3.89 12.37
C GLN A 6 -3.99 4.03 10.84
N GLU A 7 -4.19 5.25 10.33
CA GLU A 7 -3.82 5.59 8.95
C GLU A 7 -2.31 5.83 8.90
N LEU A 8 -1.60 5.10 8.04
CA LEU A 8 -0.15 5.20 7.88
C LEU A 8 0.21 6.24 6.81
N ALA A 9 -0.54 6.29 5.71
CA ALA A 9 -0.35 7.25 4.64
C ALA A 9 -1.62 7.36 3.78
N ALA A 10 -1.83 8.54 3.19
CA ALA A 10 -2.83 8.77 2.16
C ALA A 10 -2.25 9.71 1.09
N PHE A 11 -2.44 9.39 -0.18
CA PHE A 11 -1.96 10.19 -1.30
C PHE A 11 -2.87 10.06 -2.52
N GLU A 12 -2.95 11.14 -3.30
CA GLU A 12 -3.65 11.17 -4.58
C GLU A 12 -2.76 10.57 -5.66
N LEU A 13 -3.28 9.57 -6.38
CA LEU A 13 -2.63 8.99 -7.56
C LEU A 13 -3.00 9.77 -8.83
N SER A 14 -4.22 10.29 -8.86
CA SER A 14 -4.79 11.13 -9.93
C SER A 14 -5.88 12.02 -9.32
N GLU A 15 -6.56 12.85 -10.14
CA GLU A 15 -7.67 13.69 -9.66
C GLU A 15 -8.86 12.88 -9.08
N ILE A 16 -8.96 11.59 -9.42
CA ILE A 16 -10.08 10.72 -9.01
C ILE A 16 -9.65 9.51 -8.19
N ASP A 17 -8.37 9.14 -8.23
CA ASP A 17 -7.87 7.93 -7.58
C ASP A 17 -7.07 8.28 -6.33
N THR A 18 -7.42 7.64 -5.21
CA THR A 18 -6.72 7.83 -3.94
C THR A 18 -6.16 6.51 -3.45
N CYS A 19 -4.91 6.54 -3.00
CA CYS A 19 -4.30 5.43 -2.31
C CYS A 19 -4.26 5.73 -0.82
N ARG A 20 -4.73 4.78 -0.02
CA ARG A 20 -4.67 4.87 1.45
C ARG A 20 -4.09 3.60 2.03
N ILE A 21 -3.15 3.77 2.97
CA ILE A 21 -2.50 2.68 3.68
C ILE A 21 -2.90 2.78 5.15
N GLU A 22 -3.47 1.70 5.68
CA GLU A 22 -3.98 1.64 7.05
C GLU A 22 -3.42 0.42 7.77
N TYR A 23 -3.11 0.57 9.05
CA TYR A 23 -2.85 -0.55 9.96
C TYR A 23 -4.06 -0.76 10.85
N ASN A 24 -4.51 -2.01 10.96
CA ASN A 24 -5.70 -2.34 11.73
C ASN A 24 -5.35 -3.01 13.07
N THR A 25 -6.35 -3.07 13.94
CA THR A 25 -6.26 -3.62 15.30
C THR A 25 -5.93 -5.11 15.38
N VAL A 26 -5.96 -5.83 14.25
CA VAL A 26 -5.60 -7.25 14.18
C VAL A 26 -4.22 -7.48 13.57
N GLY A 27 -3.43 -6.41 13.38
CA GLY A 27 -2.05 -6.49 12.93
C GLY A 27 -1.88 -6.65 11.42
N VAL A 28 -2.86 -6.19 10.64
CA VAL A 28 -2.85 -6.28 9.17
C VAL A 28 -2.79 -4.88 8.57
N ILE A 29 -1.98 -4.73 7.53
CA ILE A 29 -1.90 -3.54 6.68
C ILE A 29 -2.89 -3.69 5.53
N HIS A 30 -3.72 -2.68 5.34
CA HIS A 30 -4.60 -2.55 4.18
C HIS A 30 -4.06 -1.49 3.23
N ILE A 31 -3.94 -1.86 1.95
CA ILE A 31 -3.73 -0.90 0.86
C ILE A 31 -5.05 -0.75 0.12
N HIS A 32 -5.63 0.44 0.16
CA HIS A 32 -6.86 0.80 -0.51
C HIS A 32 -6.54 1.48 -1.83
N LEU A 33 -7.11 0.95 -2.93
CA LEU A 33 -7.03 1.47 -4.28
C LEU A 33 -8.45 1.45 -4.87
N ASP A 34 -9.18 2.54 -4.67
CA ASP A 34 -10.58 2.70 -5.07
C ASP A 34 -11.49 1.53 -4.67
N SER A 35 -11.74 0.61 -5.61
CA SER A 35 -12.59 -0.58 -5.44
C SER A 35 -11.84 -1.83 -4.98
N CYS A 36 -10.52 -1.76 -4.91
CA CYS A 36 -9.64 -2.85 -4.49
C CYS A 36 -9.09 -2.58 -3.08
N ARG A 37 -8.98 -3.65 -2.30
CA ARG A 37 -8.25 -3.67 -1.04
C ARG A 37 -7.31 -4.86 -1.03
N ILE A 38 -6.04 -4.59 -0.76
CA ILE A 38 -5.03 -5.62 -0.53
C ILE A 38 -4.80 -5.70 0.98
N GLU A 39 -4.85 -6.91 1.53
CA GLU A 39 -4.54 -7.18 2.93
C GLU A 39 -3.17 -7.86 3.01
N LEU A 40 -2.28 -7.32 3.83
CA LEU A 40 -0.92 -7.81 4.00
C LEU A 40 -0.58 -7.84 5.48
N SER A 41 0.13 -8.87 5.93
CA SER A 41 0.90 -8.80 7.17
C SER A 41 2.03 -7.75 7.04
N PRO A 42 2.60 -7.27 8.16
CA PRO A 42 3.74 -6.34 8.12
C PRO A 42 4.91 -6.86 7.28
N ASP A 43 5.27 -8.15 7.43
CA ASP A 43 6.36 -8.77 6.67
C ASP A 43 6.06 -8.83 5.16
N GLU A 44 4.82 -9.14 4.78
CA GLU A 44 4.39 -9.13 3.39
C GLU A 44 4.40 -7.71 2.80
N PHE A 45 4.04 -6.70 3.61
CA PHE A 45 4.09 -5.30 3.20
C PHE A 45 5.53 -4.81 3.01
N ASP A 46 6.45 -5.16 3.90
CA ASP A 46 7.87 -4.83 3.77
C ASP A 46 8.48 -5.47 2.51
N HIS A 47 8.12 -6.73 2.23
CA HIS A 47 8.53 -7.40 1.01
C HIS A 47 7.93 -6.72 -0.23
N PHE A 48 6.63 -6.41 -0.21
CA PHE A 48 5.95 -5.70 -1.28
C PHE A 48 6.64 -4.35 -1.58
N ALA A 49 6.92 -3.55 -0.56
CA ALA A 49 7.59 -2.26 -0.71
C ALA A 49 9.00 -2.41 -1.33
N THR A 50 9.74 -3.45 -0.94
CA THR A 50 11.05 -3.76 -1.51
C THR A 50 10.96 -4.07 -3.00
N VAL A 51 10.05 -4.96 -3.40
CA VAL A 51 9.86 -5.35 -4.81
C VAL A 51 9.41 -4.16 -5.65
N ILE A 52 8.50 -3.32 -5.15
CA ILE A 52 8.05 -2.12 -5.88
C ILE A 52 9.19 -1.12 -6.07
N ARG A 53 10.05 -0.94 -5.07
CA ARG A 53 11.22 -0.06 -5.19
C ARG A 53 12.20 -0.56 -6.26
N GLU A 54 12.54 -1.84 -6.24
CA GLU A 54 13.43 -2.47 -7.23
C GLU A 54 12.85 -2.38 -8.64
N ALA A 55 11.54 -2.61 -8.78
CA ALA A 55 10.84 -2.48 -10.05
C ALA A 55 10.87 -1.03 -10.56
N ASN A 56 10.69 -0.03 -9.69
CA ASN A 56 10.71 1.38 -10.08
C ASN A 56 12.10 1.82 -10.56
N GLU A 57 13.16 1.39 -9.86
CA GLU A 57 14.55 1.62 -10.28
C GLU A 57 14.80 0.99 -11.66
N THR A 58 14.43 -0.27 -11.84
CA THR A 58 14.59 -0.99 -13.11
C THR A 58 13.82 -0.33 -14.26
N LEU A 59 12.58 0.10 -14.03
CA LEU A 59 11.75 0.74 -15.05
C LEU A 59 12.22 2.15 -15.42
N HIS A 60 12.86 2.87 -14.49
CA HIS A 60 13.49 4.16 -14.78
C HIS A 60 14.73 4.02 -15.67
N GLU A 61 15.49 2.93 -15.54
CA GLU A 61 16.66 2.67 -16.40
C GLU A 61 16.29 2.30 -17.84
N ILE A 62 15.07 1.79 -18.05
CA ILE A 62 14.57 1.37 -19.37
C ILE A 62 13.94 2.55 -20.16
N LYS A 63 13.55 3.64 -19.49
CA LYS A 63 12.95 4.83 -20.10
C LYS A 63 13.99 5.78 -20.68
#